data_AF-A0A3D5CS04-F1
#
_entry.id   AF-A0A3D5CS04-F1
#
_cell.length_a   1.000
_cell.length_b   1.000
_cell.length_c   1.000
_cell.angle_alpha   90.00
_cell.angle_beta   90.00
_cell.angle_gamma   90.00
#
_symmetry.space_group_name_H-M   'P 1'
#
loop_
_entity.id
_entity.type
_entity.pdbx_description
1 polymer ?
#
loop_
_entity_poly.entity_id
_entity_poly.type
_entity_poly.pdbx_seq_one_letter_code
_entity_poly.pdbx_strand_id
1 'polypeptide(L)'
;MRKILQENPFFNLFETLLLENEVNLVKFAYENYLSESTVRKRSYELETLLQPLGFTVKKNKGTLYLVGDEPRIRYFMVAFFWKNFSGLHWPFPGISQQKCEMLARHFYEINEIPFNEIELKITTYVLAVTIIRFRKGKKITSEMITLAPDLPPKDQEIFQQLTDQHSSLLKKLTDELSEHFLLETMESHFIFLWLRSNLDLTFSKEQLADYFAIQEESVQNRSYLQAIIHLLLKDTDSQQLSTRKKNLILRTILSGILSVELFGETIHTLTGYNLQHYVSQNFPNLLMRSEQLLDQIDLYSSSDSKRKGLALHVAVAWTLVSPPSTFMKKINLKLETDLPLALSLTIKERIESSFQSYYHLDIRSHF
;
A
#
# COMPACT_ATOMS: atom_id res chain seq x y z
N MET A 1 10.52 -12.17 -21.01
CA MET A 1 9.25 -11.54 -20.62
C MET A 1 9.02 -10.19 -21.33
N ARG A 2 9.92 -9.20 -21.23
CA ARG A 2 9.79 -7.90 -21.93
C ARG A 2 9.57 -8.00 -23.45
N LYS A 3 10.42 -8.73 -24.20
CA LYS A 3 10.26 -8.89 -25.66
C LYS A 3 8.85 -9.39 -26.01
N ILE A 4 8.37 -10.39 -25.27
CA ILE A 4 7.04 -10.99 -25.42
C ILE A 4 5.92 -9.98 -25.13
N LEU A 5 6.08 -9.11 -24.12
CA LEU A 5 5.09 -8.08 -23.80
C LEU A 5 5.07 -6.97 -24.85
N GLN A 6 6.23 -6.48 -25.29
CA GLN A 6 6.34 -5.40 -26.28
C GLN A 6 5.97 -5.85 -27.71
N GLU A 7 6.08 -7.15 -28.00
CA GLU A 7 5.58 -7.77 -29.24
C GLU A 7 4.05 -7.84 -29.29
N ASN A 8 3.36 -7.71 -28.15
CA ASN A 8 1.90 -7.68 -28.12
C ASN A 8 1.40 -6.23 -28.36
N PRO A 9 0.77 -5.93 -29.50
CA PRO A 9 0.30 -4.57 -29.80
C PRO A 9 -0.71 -4.06 -28.76
N PHE A 10 -1.48 -4.94 -28.12
CA PHE A 10 -2.47 -4.52 -27.11
C PHE A 10 -1.85 -4.18 -25.75
N PHE A 11 -0.63 -4.64 -25.47
CA PHE A 11 0.15 -4.12 -24.34
C PHE A 11 0.54 -2.68 -24.63
N ASN A 12 1.08 -2.40 -25.82
CA ASN A 12 1.45 -1.05 -26.24
C ASN A 12 0.22 -0.13 -26.31
N LEU A 13 -0.95 -0.62 -26.72
CA LEU A 13 -2.21 0.13 -26.65
C LEU A 13 -2.49 0.60 -25.22
N PHE A 14 -2.37 -0.31 -24.25
CA PHE A 14 -2.66 0.01 -22.86
C PHE A 14 -1.61 0.93 -22.25
N GLU A 15 -0.33 0.68 -22.51
CA GLU A 15 0.76 1.57 -22.12
C GLU A 15 0.56 2.99 -22.68
N THR A 16 0.23 3.11 -23.97
CA THR A 16 -0.11 4.40 -24.59
C THR A 16 -1.31 5.04 -23.93
N LEU A 17 -2.36 4.28 -23.61
CA LEU A 17 -3.53 4.80 -22.92
C LEU A 17 -3.20 5.32 -21.52
N LEU A 18 -2.25 4.72 -20.80
CA LEU A 18 -1.81 5.20 -19.48
C LEU A 18 -0.97 6.49 -19.59
N LEU A 19 -0.01 6.52 -20.52
CA LEU A 19 0.95 7.63 -20.68
C LEU A 19 0.35 8.84 -21.38
N GLU A 20 -0.44 8.62 -22.43
CA GLU A 20 -1.00 9.68 -23.27
C GLU A 20 -2.44 10.04 -22.89
N ASN A 21 -3.12 9.17 -22.14
CA ASN A 21 -4.57 9.24 -21.85
C ASN A 21 -5.47 9.22 -23.09
N GLU A 22 -4.93 9.06 -24.28
CA GLU A 22 -5.72 8.98 -25.51
C GLU A 22 -5.10 8.02 -26.52
N VAL A 23 -5.96 7.22 -27.17
CA VAL A 23 -5.55 6.32 -28.26
C VAL A 23 -6.57 6.39 -29.38
N ASN A 24 -6.15 6.88 -30.56
CA ASN A 24 -6.99 6.84 -31.75
C ASN A 24 -7.01 5.41 -32.33
N LEU A 25 -8.18 4.79 -32.34
CA LEU A 25 -8.33 3.39 -32.73
C LEU A 25 -8.00 3.11 -34.19
N VAL A 26 -8.31 4.05 -35.08
CA VAL A 26 -8.06 3.90 -36.53
C VAL A 26 -6.57 3.96 -36.80
N LYS A 27 -5.89 4.97 -36.24
CA LYS A 27 -4.44 5.12 -36.31
C LYS A 27 -3.73 3.90 -35.72
N PHE A 28 -4.15 3.47 -34.53
CA PHE A 28 -3.58 2.31 -33.87
C PHE A 28 -3.75 1.01 -34.70
N ALA A 29 -4.93 0.79 -35.28
CA ALA A 29 -5.20 -0.37 -36.13
C ALA A 29 -4.29 -0.38 -37.37
N TYR A 30 -4.15 0.78 -38.02
CA TYR A 30 -3.29 0.95 -39.18
C TYR A 30 -1.81 0.70 -38.85
N GLU A 31 -1.28 1.31 -37.79
CA GLU A 31 0.14 1.20 -37.38
C GLU A 31 0.54 -0.22 -36.95
N ASN A 32 -0.43 -1.03 -36.51
CA ASN A 32 -0.19 -2.39 -36.03
C ASN A 32 -0.69 -3.47 -37.01
N TYR A 33 -1.09 -3.11 -38.23
CA TYR A 33 -1.62 -4.03 -39.26
C TYR A 33 -2.80 -4.90 -38.76
N LEU A 34 -3.70 -4.31 -37.98
CA LEU A 34 -4.87 -4.97 -37.40
C LEU A 34 -6.17 -4.47 -38.04
N SER A 35 -7.21 -5.31 -38.02
CA SER A 35 -8.56 -4.84 -38.37
C SER A 35 -9.14 -3.97 -37.25
N GLU A 36 -9.91 -2.95 -37.61
CA GLU A 36 -10.63 -2.12 -36.62
C GLU A 36 -11.53 -2.95 -35.71
N SER A 37 -12.16 -4.01 -36.23
CA SER A 37 -13.03 -4.89 -35.46
C SER A 37 -12.26 -5.61 -34.35
N THR A 38 -11.04 -6.06 -34.63
CA THR A 38 -10.14 -6.69 -33.66
C THR A 38 -9.76 -5.72 -32.56
N VAL A 39 -9.38 -4.50 -32.93
CA VAL A 39 -8.99 -3.48 -31.96
C VAL A 39 -10.17 -3.11 -31.06
N ARG A 40 -11.37 -2.90 -31.63
CA ARG A 40 -12.59 -2.60 -30.86
C ARG A 40 -12.94 -3.70 -29.87
N LYS A 41 -12.85 -4.97 -30.27
CA LYS A 41 -13.08 -6.13 -29.38
C LYS A 41 -12.09 -6.10 -28.20
N ARG A 42 -10.80 -5.91 -28.46
CA ARG A 42 -9.78 -5.84 -27.40
C ARG A 42 -9.93 -4.62 -26.49
N SER A 43 -10.39 -3.48 -27.02
CA SER A 43 -10.71 -2.31 -26.19
C SER A 43 -11.85 -2.59 -25.21
N TYR A 44 -12.87 -3.35 -25.61
CA TYR A 44 -13.96 -3.77 -24.73
C TYR A 44 -13.50 -4.78 -23.65
N GLU A 45 -12.63 -5.73 -24.03
CA GLU A 45 -12.00 -6.64 -23.06
C GLU A 45 -11.16 -5.85 -22.05
N LEU A 46 -10.39 -4.85 -22.50
CA LEU A 46 -9.63 -3.96 -21.62
C LEU A 46 -10.54 -3.20 -20.66
N GLU A 47 -11.65 -2.63 -21.13
CA GLU A 47 -12.63 -1.97 -20.28
C GLU A 47 -13.18 -2.91 -19.19
N THR A 48 -13.49 -4.15 -19.56
CA THR A 48 -13.99 -5.18 -18.63
C THR A 48 -12.97 -5.50 -17.54
N LEU A 49 -11.67 -5.53 -17.88
CA LEU A 49 -10.59 -5.76 -16.90
C LEU A 49 -10.34 -4.56 -15.99
N LEU A 50 -10.62 -3.35 -16.47
CA LEU A 50 -10.36 -2.10 -15.74
C LEU A 50 -11.53 -1.68 -14.84
N GLN A 51 -12.76 -2.11 -15.13
CA GLN A 51 -13.95 -1.78 -14.33
C GLN A 51 -13.83 -2.16 -12.84
N PRO A 52 -13.39 -3.39 -12.47
CA PRO A 52 -13.22 -3.76 -11.06
C PRO A 52 -12.20 -2.88 -10.32
N LEU A 53 -11.30 -2.23 -11.05
CA LEU A 53 -10.32 -1.29 -10.51
C LEU A 53 -10.87 0.13 -10.37
N GLY A 54 -12.15 0.35 -10.67
CA GLY A 54 -12.80 1.67 -10.62
C GLY A 54 -12.49 2.56 -11.84
N PHE A 55 -12.02 1.97 -12.94
CA PHE A 55 -11.68 2.70 -14.16
C PHE A 55 -12.65 2.38 -15.30
N THR A 56 -12.85 3.34 -16.19
CA THR A 56 -13.66 3.20 -17.40
C THR A 56 -12.87 3.66 -18.61
N VAL A 57 -13.08 2.99 -19.76
CA VAL A 57 -12.50 3.38 -21.04
C VAL A 57 -13.57 4.09 -21.87
N LYS A 58 -13.61 5.42 -21.82
CA LYS A 58 -14.58 6.19 -22.62
C LYS A 58 -14.13 6.27 -24.06
N LYS A 59 -15.09 6.23 -24.98
CA LYS A 59 -14.84 6.41 -26.41
C LYS A 59 -15.51 7.67 -26.93
N ASN A 60 -14.73 8.51 -27.61
CA ASN A 60 -15.25 9.71 -28.28
C ASN A 60 -14.61 9.84 -29.66
N LYS A 61 -15.42 9.97 -30.72
CA LYS A 61 -14.99 10.11 -32.13
C LYS A 61 -13.87 9.16 -32.57
N GLY A 62 -13.91 7.91 -32.10
CA GLY A 62 -12.91 6.88 -32.45
C GLY A 62 -11.63 6.90 -31.59
N THR A 63 -11.55 7.76 -30.58
CA THR A 63 -10.45 7.83 -29.61
C THR A 63 -10.90 7.26 -28.26
N LEU A 64 -10.07 6.43 -27.65
CA LEU A 64 -10.24 5.93 -26.29
C LEU A 64 -9.63 6.89 -25.28
N TYR A 65 -10.24 7.00 -24.10
CA TYR A 65 -9.76 7.77 -22.97
C TYR A 65 -9.93 6.96 -21.68
N LEU A 66 -8.88 6.92 -20.86
CA LEU A 66 -8.98 6.39 -19.50
C LEU A 66 -9.64 7.43 -18.60
N VAL A 67 -10.64 7.00 -17.82
CA VAL A 67 -11.37 7.81 -16.85
C VAL A 67 -11.51 7.04 -15.55
N GLY A 68 -11.33 7.73 -14.44
CA GLY A 68 -11.39 7.19 -13.09
C GLY A 68 -10.92 8.25 -12.11
N ASP A 69 -10.88 7.89 -10.83
CA ASP A 69 -10.27 8.73 -9.80
C ASP A 69 -8.77 8.87 -10.06
N GLU A 70 -8.27 10.10 -10.16
CA GLU A 70 -6.91 10.37 -10.64
C GLU A 70 -5.81 9.90 -9.65
N PRO A 71 -5.92 10.11 -8.32
CA PRO A 71 -5.06 9.45 -7.33
C PRO A 71 -4.96 7.93 -7.56
N ARG A 72 -6.09 7.25 -7.76
CA ARG A 72 -6.14 5.81 -8.00
C ARG A 72 -5.53 5.41 -9.35
N ILE A 73 -5.76 6.17 -10.42
CA ILE A 73 -5.11 5.94 -11.73
C ILE A 73 -3.60 6.04 -11.59
N ARG A 74 -3.10 7.08 -10.92
CA ARG A 74 -1.66 7.27 -10.71
C ARG A 74 -1.08 6.14 -9.86
N TYR A 75 -1.81 5.70 -8.85
CA TYR A 75 -1.42 4.56 -8.04
C TYR A 75 -1.27 3.28 -8.87
N PHE A 76 -2.29 2.99 -9.68
CA PHE A 76 -2.27 1.88 -10.60
C PHE A 76 -1.11 1.98 -11.61
N MET A 77 -0.83 3.16 -12.17
CA MET A 77 0.28 3.36 -13.10
C MET A 77 1.62 3.03 -12.46
N VAL A 78 1.90 3.56 -11.25
CA VAL A 78 3.15 3.25 -10.53
C VAL A 78 3.29 1.75 -10.33
N ALA A 79 2.24 1.09 -9.81
CA ALA A 79 2.24 -0.36 -9.59
C ALA A 79 2.42 -1.15 -10.90
N PHE A 80 1.74 -0.75 -11.98
CA PHE A 80 1.83 -1.37 -13.29
C PHE A 80 3.24 -1.27 -13.88
N PHE A 81 3.81 -0.07 -13.93
CA PHE A 81 5.15 0.14 -14.49
C PHE A 81 6.22 -0.53 -13.62
N TRP A 82 6.09 -0.45 -12.30
CA TRP A 82 7.02 -1.12 -11.40
C TRP A 82 6.98 -2.64 -11.58
N LYS A 83 5.79 -3.24 -11.67
CA LYS A 83 5.64 -4.69 -11.85
C LYS A 83 6.20 -5.19 -13.18
N ASN A 84 6.05 -4.41 -14.26
CA ASN A 84 6.48 -4.82 -15.60
C ASN A 84 7.97 -4.54 -15.88
N PHE A 85 8.56 -3.52 -15.24
CA PHE A 85 9.93 -3.08 -15.53
C PHE A 85 10.91 -3.18 -14.34
N SER A 86 10.42 -3.31 -13.11
CA SER A 86 11.18 -3.50 -11.86
C SER A 86 12.35 -2.52 -11.68
N GLY A 87 12.22 -1.30 -12.19
CA GLY A 87 13.28 -0.29 -12.16
C GLY A 87 14.55 -0.66 -12.97
N LEU A 88 14.48 -1.68 -13.83
CA LEU A 88 15.54 -2.06 -14.79
C LEU A 88 15.45 -1.26 -16.08
N HIS A 89 14.25 -0.77 -16.40
CA HIS A 89 14.00 0.08 -17.56
C HIS A 89 13.16 1.29 -17.15
N TRP A 90 13.30 2.38 -17.90
CA TRP A 90 12.56 3.61 -17.69
C TRP A 90 11.43 3.74 -18.73
N PRO A 91 10.17 3.51 -18.35
CA PRO A 91 9.05 3.45 -19.30
C PRO A 91 8.37 4.80 -19.57
N PHE A 92 9.01 5.91 -19.18
CA PHE A 92 8.40 7.24 -19.20
C PHE A 92 9.06 8.13 -20.27
N PRO A 93 8.62 8.03 -21.54
CA PRO A 93 9.17 8.86 -22.60
C PRO A 93 8.92 10.34 -22.31
N GLY A 94 9.92 11.18 -22.59
CA GLY A 94 9.83 12.63 -22.35
C GLY A 94 10.06 13.08 -20.90
N ILE A 95 10.31 12.16 -19.97
CA ILE A 95 10.76 12.46 -18.60
C ILE A 95 12.16 11.88 -18.38
N SER A 96 13.08 12.69 -17.85
CA SER A 96 14.41 12.22 -17.51
C SER A 96 14.40 11.45 -16.18
N GLN A 97 14.74 10.16 -16.22
CA GLN A 97 14.93 9.34 -15.02
C GLN A 97 15.91 9.99 -14.06
N GLN A 98 17.08 10.39 -14.59
CA GLN A 98 18.16 10.98 -13.80
C GLN A 98 17.69 12.23 -13.06
N LYS A 99 16.90 13.09 -13.72
CA LYS A 99 16.38 14.31 -13.08
C LYS A 99 15.41 13.99 -11.93
N CYS A 100 14.49 13.04 -12.13
CA CYS A 100 13.58 12.60 -11.08
C CYS A 100 14.33 11.97 -9.91
N GLU A 101 15.33 11.14 -10.19
CA GLU A 101 16.13 10.45 -9.16
C GLU A 101 16.99 11.44 -8.37
N MET A 102 17.63 12.40 -9.04
CA MET A 102 18.40 13.45 -8.37
C MET A 102 17.53 14.29 -7.42
N LEU A 103 16.33 14.69 -7.86
CA LEU A 103 15.42 15.45 -7.00
C LEU A 103 14.94 14.62 -5.82
N ALA A 104 14.48 13.39 -6.06
CA ALA A 104 14.03 12.50 -4.99
C ALA A 104 15.13 12.23 -3.95
N ARG A 105 16.36 11.98 -4.42
CA ARG A 105 17.53 11.77 -3.55
C ARG A 105 17.85 13.02 -2.74
N HIS A 106 17.88 14.18 -3.40
CA HIS A 106 18.12 15.46 -2.73
C HIS A 106 17.08 15.73 -1.63
N PHE A 107 15.81 15.54 -1.95
CA PHE A 107 14.71 15.69 -0.99
C PHE A 107 14.86 14.79 0.23
N TYR A 108 15.24 13.52 0.04
CA TYR A 108 15.48 12.63 1.17
C TYR A 108 16.67 13.06 2.02
N GLU A 109 17.80 13.39 1.38
CA GLU A 109 19.04 13.77 2.06
C GLU A 109 18.90 15.07 2.85
N ILE A 110 18.30 16.13 2.27
CA ILE A 110 18.15 17.44 2.93
C ILE A 110 17.14 17.42 4.09
N ASN A 111 16.29 16.41 4.15
CA ASN A 111 15.30 16.23 5.21
C ASN A 111 15.66 15.08 6.16
N GLU A 112 16.86 14.50 6.04
CA GLU A 112 17.37 13.42 6.90
C GLU A 112 16.43 12.20 6.96
N ILE A 113 15.71 11.95 5.87
CA ILE A 113 14.79 10.83 5.77
C ILE A 113 15.60 9.62 5.30
N PRO A 114 15.65 8.52 6.08
CA PRO A 114 16.32 7.30 5.63
C PRO A 114 15.57 6.70 4.44
N PHE A 115 16.31 6.23 3.45
CA PHE A 115 15.76 5.54 2.29
C PHE A 115 16.72 4.46 1.77
N ASN A 116 16.16 3.47 1.09
CA ASN A 116 16.91 2.50 0.30
C ASN A 116 16.69 2.74 -1.21
N GLU A 117 17.49 2.04 -2.04
CA GLU A 117 17.44 2.20 -3.50
C GLU A 117 16.10 1.82 -4.13
N ILE A 118 15.34 0.90 -3.51
CA ILE A 118 14.01 0.53 -4.00
C ILE A 118 13.01 1.66 -3.73
N GLU A 119 13.04 2.24 -2.52
CA GLU A 119 12.22 3.39 -2.15
C GLU A 119 12.52 4.61 -3.03
N LEU A 120 13.80 4.90 -3.28
CA LEU A 120 14.19 5.97 -4.20
C LEU A 120 13.62 5.77 -5.61
N LYS A 121 13.71 4.54 -6.15
CA LYS A 121 13.18 4.24 -7.48
C LYS A 121 11.65 4.32 -7.53
N ILE A 122 10.95 3.90 -6.48
CA ILE A 122 9.49 4.08 -6.40
C ILE A 122 9.13 5.55 -6.40
N THR A 123 9.79 6.37 -5.58
CA THR A 123 9.55 7.82 -5.56
C THR A 123 9.85 8.45 -6.91
N THR A 124 10.90 8.00 -7.59
CA THR A 124 11.20 8.41 -8.99
C THR A 124 10.03 8.07 -9.94
N TYR A 125 9.39 6.90 -9.79
CA TYR A 125 8.21 6.52 -10.59
C TYR A 125 6.99 7.38 -10.24
N VAL A 126 6.75 7.66 -8.96
CA VAL A 126 5.66 8.55 -8.50
C VAL A 126 5.81 9.94 -9.10
N LEU A 127 7.03 10.49 -9.11
CA LEU A 127 7.34 11.76 -9.77
C LEU A 127 7.03 11.71 -11.26
N ALA A 128 7.55 10.71 -11.98
CA ALA A 128 7.37 10.62 -13.42
C ALA A 128 5.89 10.46 -13.83
N VAL A 129 5.16 9.59 -13.14
CA VAL A 129 3.72 9.40 -13.36
C VAL A 129 2.98 10.71 -13.09
N THR A 130 3.22 11.36 -11.95
CA THR A 130 2.58 12.64 -11.60
C THR A 130 2.85 13.72 -12.65
N ILE A 131 4.11 13.87 -13.08
CA ILE A 131 4.49 14.88 -14.09
C ILE A 131 3.83 14.60 -15.44
N ILE A 132 3.81 13.34 -15.90
CA ILE A 132 3.16 12.97 -17.16
C ILE A 132 1.67 13.28 -17.10
N ARG A 133 0.99 12.83 -16.05
CA ARG A 133 -0.46 13.04 -15.89
C ARG A 133 -0.81 14.52 -15.82
N PHE A 134 -0.06 15.29 -15.04
CA PHE A 134 -0.20 16.74 -14.97
C PHE A 134 -0.04 17.41 -16.35
N ARG A 135 1.00 17.07 -17.11
CA ARG A 135 1.25 17.61 -18.46
C ARG A 135 0.18 17.22 -19.49
N LYS A 136 -0.53 16.12 -19.28
CA LYS A 136 -1.69 15.70 -20.07
C LYS A 136 -3.01 16.32 -19.59
N GLY A 137 -2.96 17.28 -18.67
CA GLY A 137 -4.12 17.97 -18.13
C GLY A 137 -4.93 17.12 -17.14
N LYS A 138 -4.36 16.02 -16.64
CA LYS A 138 -4.99 15.13 -15.63
C LYS A 138 -4.51 15.54 -14.24
N LYS A 139 -5.06 16.66 -13.79
CA LYS A 139 -4.65 17.34 -12.56
C LYS A 139 -5.32 16.74 -11.33
N ILE A 140 -4.62 16.77 -10.21
CA ILE A 140 -5.20 16.53 -8.89
C ILE A 140 -6.01 17.77 -8.48
N THR A 141 -7.25 17.56 -8.05
CA THR A 141 -8.09 18.62 -7.45
C THR A 141 -8.07 18.51 -5.94
N SER A 142 -8.42 19.60 -5.25
CA SER A 142 -8.53 19.61 -3.79
C SER A 142 -9.50 18.54 -3.28
N GLU A 143 -10.63 18.34 -3.96
CA GLU A 143 -11.67 17.37 -3.57
C GLU A 143 -11.13 15.94 -3.55
N MET A 144 -10.25 15.59 -4.49
CA MET A 144 -9.66 14.24 -4.62
C MET A 144 -8.70 13.89 -3.48
N ILE A 145 -8.13 14.89 -2.80
CA ILE A 145 -7.14 14.70 -1.73
C ILE A 145 -7.59 15.31 -0.40
N THR A 146 -8.87 15.67 -0.29
CA THR A 146 -9.48 16.06 0.99
C THR A 146 -9.86 14.80 1.74
N LEU A 147 -8.95 14.36 2.62
CA LEU A 147 -9.10 13.14 3.39
C LEU A 147 -10.00 13.39 4.61
N ALA A 148 -11.10 12.65 4.71
CA ALA A 148 -12.05 12.72 5.82
C ALA A 148 -12.43 11.31 6.28
N PRO A 149 -11.48 10.54 6.84
CA PRO A 149 -11.82 9.24 7.41
C PRO A 149 -12.80 9.44 8.57
N ASP A 150 -13.73 8.51 8.74
CA ASP A 150 -14.71 8.52 9.83
C ASP A 150 -14.01 8.09 11.13
N LEU A 151 -13.20 8.99 11.68
CA LEU A 151 -12.41 8.78 12.89
C LEU A 151 -12.97 9.59 14.06
N PRO A 152 -12.97 9.03 15.29
CA PRO A 152 -13.26 9.79 16.48
C PRO A 152 -12.20 10.89 16.69
N PRO A 153 -12.50 11.95 17.46
CA PRO A 153 -11.63 13.12 17.61
C PRO A 153 -10.16 12.78 17.98
N LYS A 154 -9.97 11.79 18.85
CA LYS A 154 -8.65 11.32 19.29
C LYS A 154 -7.81 10.75 18.14
N ASP A 155 -8.40 9.86 17.35
CA ASP A 155 -7.75 9.24 16.19
C ASP A 155 -7.55 10.27 15.07
N GLN A 156 -8.48 11.22 14.94
CA GLN A 156 -8.37 12.31 13.97
C GLN A 156 -7.17 13.23 14.26
N GLU A 157 -6.87 13.52 15.53
CA GLU A 157 -5.73 14.35 15.92
C GLU A 157 -4.40 13.73 15.47
N ILE A 158 -4.18 12.44 15.75
CA ILE A 158 -2.95 11.75 15.33
C ILE A 158 -2.90 11.57 13.81
N PHE A 159 -4.05 11.38 13.15
CA PHE A 159 -4.12 11.32 11.69
C PHE A 159 -3.74 12.67 11.06
N GLN A 160 -4.18 13.79 11.62
CA GLN A 160 -3.82 15.13 11.14
C GLN A 160 -2.33 15.41 11.25
N GLN A 161 -1.62 14.86 12.24
CA GLN A 161 -0.15 14.96 12.32
C GLN A 161 0.54 14.30 11.11
N LEU A 162 -0.05 13.24 10.56
CA LEU A 162 0.47 12.54 9.38
C LEU A 162 0.24 13.33 8.09
N THR A 163 -0.88 14.06 8.00
CA THR A 163 -1.35 14.77 6.80
C THR A 163 -1.21 16.30 6.91
N ASP A 164 -0.34 16.80 7.80
CA ASP A 164 -0.23 18.23 8.09
C ASP A 164 0.19 19.04 6.85
N GLN A 165 -0.75 19.85 6.36
CA GLN A 165 -0.60 20.74 5.21
C GLN A 165 0.32 21.95 5.50
N HIS A 166 0.59 22.22 6.77
CA HIS A 166 1.51 23.28 7.19
C HIS A 166 2.91 22.76 7.49
N SER A 167 3.16 21.47 7.27
CA SER A 167 4.46 20.89 7.54
C SER A 167 5.56 21.51 6.68
N SER A 168 6.71 21.78 7.31
CA SER A 168 7.89 22.30 6.62
C SER A 168 8.36 21.37 5.49
N LEU A 169 8.15 20.06 5.65
CA LEU A 169 8.44 19.04 4.66
C LEU A 169 7.63 19.24 3.38
N LEU A 170 6.31 19.46 3.50
CA LEU A 170 5.45 19.72 2.33
C LEU A 170 5.87 21.01 1.63
N LYS A 171 6.21 22.06 2.39
CA LYS A 171 6.67 23.32 1.80
C LYS A 171 7.94 23.12 0.97
N LYS A 172 8.97 22.49 1.53
CA LYS A 172 10.22 22.20 0.81
C LYS A 172 9.99 21.36 -0.44
N LEU A 173 9.16 20.31 -0.32
CA LEU A 173 8.79 19.48 -1.47
C LEU A 173 8.10 20.32 -2.56
N THR A 174 7.18 21.19 -2.16
CA THR A 174 6.44 22.06 -3.08
C THR A 174 7.36 23.02 -3.81
N ASP A 175 8.31 23.63 -3.09
CA ASP A 175 9.29 24.56 -3.65
C ASP A 175 10.18 23.83 -4.71
N GLU A 176 10.74 22.66 -4.38
CA GLU A 176 11.57 21.87 -5.30
C GLU A 176 10.80 21.43 -6.56
N LEU A 177 9.57 20.93 -6.39
CA LEU A 177 8.75 20.43 -7.50
C LEU A 177 8.24 21.55 -8.41
N SER A 178 7.92 22.71 -7.83
CA SER A 178 7.56 23.91 -8.59
C SER A 178 8.74 24.40 -9.41
N GLU A 179 9.93 24.52 -8.81
CA GLU A 179 11.14 25.00 -9.49
C GLU A 179 11.56 24.08 -10.64
N HIS A 180 11.60 22.77 -10.40
CA HIS A 180 12.18 21.83 -11.37
C HIS A 180 11.19 21.29 -12.40
N PHE A 181 9.89 21.24 -12.07
CA PHE A 181 8.87 20.60 -12.89
C PHE A 181 7.63 21.45 -13.16
N LEU A 182 7.53 22.65 -12.60
CA LEU A 182 6.37 23.54 -12.71
C LEU A 182 5.08 22.86 -12.23
N LEU A 183 5.19 21.99 -11.22
CA LEU A 183 4.04 21.33 -10.62
C LEU A 183 3.25 22.29 -9.74
N GLU A 184 1.93 22.18 -9.82
CA GLU A 184 1.01 22.95 -8.98
C GLU A 184 0.99 22.40 -7.54
N THR A 185 0.57 23.24 -6.58
CA THR A 185 0.56 22.87 -5.15
C THR A 185 -0.22 21.59 -4.85
N MET A 186 -1.34 21.35 -5.55
CA MET A 186 -2.13 20.13 -5.36
C MET A 186 -1.39 18.86 -5.82
N GLU A 187 -0.54 18.97 -6.83
CA GLU A 187 0.32 17.88 -7.30
C GLU A 187 1.40 17.55 -6.26
N SER A 188 2.03 18.59 -5.72
CA SER A 188 3.01 18.45 -4.64
C SER A 188 2.38 17.89 -3.36
N HIS A 189 1.16 18.31 -3.02
CA HIS A 189 0.42 17.80 -1.88
C HIS A 189 0.05 16.32 -2.05
N PHE A 190 -0.37 15.90 -3.25
CA PHE A 190 -0.57 14.49 -3.55
C PHE A 190 0.70 13.66 -3.37
N ILE A 191 1.84 14.12 -3.90
CA ILE A 191 3.13 13.42 -3.73
C ILE A 191 3.50 13.35 -2.25
N PHE A 192 3.30 14.42 -1.48
CA PHE A 192 3.53 14.41 -0.04
C PHE A 192 2.67 13.37 0.68
N LEU A 193 1.36 13.31 0.42
CA LEU A 193 0.47 12.33 1.04
C LEU A 193 0.85 10.90 0.64
N TRP A 194 1.23 10.68 -0.62
CA TRP A 194 1.77 9.40 -1.07
C TRP A 194 3.02 9.02 -0.27
N LEU A 195 3.99 9.92 -0.14
CA LEU A 195 5.20 9.67 0.64
C LEU A 195 4.83 9.39 2.10
N ARG A 196 3.96 10.19 2.72
CA ARG A 196 3.49 10.00 4.10
C ARG A 196 2.81 8.65 4.33
N SER A 197 2.13 8.09 3.34
CA SER A 197 1.56 6.74 3.44
C SER A 197 2.62 5.63 3.55
N ASN A 198 3.91 5.96 3.42
CA ASN A 198 5.00 4.98 3.40
C ASN A 198 6.26 5.38 4.18
N LEU A 199 6.42 6.66 4.52
CA LEU A 199 7.57 7.13 5.29
C LEU A 199 7.47 6.80 6.77
N ASP A 200 8.63 6.70 7.40
CA ASP A 200 8.75 6.48 8.83
C ASP A 200 8.27 7.71 9.61
N LEU A 201 7.14 7.57 10.31
CA LEU A 201 6.72 8.49 11.37
C LEU A 201 7.18 7.96 12.73
N THR A 202 7.47 8.89 13.64
CA THR A 202 7.78 8.58 15.04
C THR A 202 6.85 9.33 15.96
N PHE A 203 6.19 8.60 16.85
CA PHE A 203 5.33 9.15 17.89
C PHE A 203 6.06 9.28 19.22
N SER A 204 5.62 10.22 20.06
CA SER A 204 6.16 10.42 21.40
C SER A 204 5.87 9.21 22.30
N LYS A 205 6.63 9.04 23.39
CA LYS A 205 6.38 7.94 24.34
C LYS A 205 5.01 8.06 24.99
N GLU A 206 4.54 9.27 25.21
CA GLU A 206 3.24 9.60 25.80
C GLU A 206 2.11 9.20 24.85
N GLN A 207 2.21 9.57 23.57
CA GLN A 207 1.26 9.14 22.53
C GLN A 207 1.21 7.61 22.44
N LEU A 208 2.36 6.94 22.41
CA LEU A 208 2.42 5.48 22.38
C LEU A 208 1.87 4.85 23.66
N ALA A 209 2.07 5.46 24.82
CA ALA A 209 1.52 4.94 26.07
C ALA A 209 -0.01 5.02 26.07
N ASP A 210 -0.57 6.11 25.57
CA ASP A 210 -2.02 6.33 25.47
C ASP A 210 -2.68 5.29 24.52
N TYR A 211 -2.16 5.13 23.30
CA TYR A 211 -2.74 4.19 22.33
C TYR A 211 -2.58 2.70 22.69
N PHE A 212 -1.65 2.35 23.58
CA PHE A 212 -1.42 0.98 24.03
C PHE A 212 -1.94 0.70 25.44
N ALA A 213 -2.54 1.69 26.10
CA ALA A 213 -3.20 1.51 27.38
C ALA A 213 -4.53 0.76 27.20
N ILE A 214 -4.86 -0.13 28.14
CA ILE A 214 -6.19 -0.74 28.24
C ILE A 214 -7.05 0.22 29.04
N GLN A 215 -8.01 0.89 28.39
CA GLN A 215 -8.97 1.74 29.07
C GLN A 215 -10.39 1.42 28.63
N GLU A 216 -11.32 1.34 29.60
CA GLU A 216 -12.75 1.43 29.34
C GLU A 216 -13.10 2.89 29.07
N GLU A 217 -12.89 3.34 27.83
CA GLU A 217 -13.30 4.69 27.43
C GLU A 217 -14.82 4.79 27.31
N SER A 218 -15.36 5.97 27.59
CA SER A 218 -16.78 6.26 27.36
C SER A 218 -17.12 6.17 25.87
N VAL A 219 -18.38 5.85 25.55
CA VAL A 219 -18.87 5.68 24.17
C VAL A 219 -18.55 6.88 23.26
N GLN A 220 -18.45 8.09 23.81
CA GLN A 220 -18.20 9.32 23.09
C GLN A 220 -16.73 9.54 22.67
N ASN A 221 -15.79 8.80 23.26
CA ASN A 221 -14.34 8.92 23.00
C ASN A 221 -13.72 7.65 22.41
N ARG A 222 -14.52 6.62 22.10
CA ARG A 222 -14.04 5.31 21.66
C ARG A 222 -13.06 5.42 20.49
N SER A 223 -11.77 5.27 20.74
CA SER A 223 -10.73 5.18 19.70
C SER A 223 -10.81 3.85 18.95
N TYR A 224 -10.88 3.92 17.61
CA TYR A 224 -10.77 2.75 16.76
C TYR A 224 -9.35 2.20 16.76
N LEU A 225 -8.34 3.07 16.77
CA LEU A 225 -6.93 2.64 16.80
C LEU A 225 -6.60 1.88 18.10
N GLN A 226 -7.06 2.36 19.26
CA GLN A 226 -6.90 1.62 20.51
C GLN A 226 -7.65 0.29 20.48
N ALA A 227 -8.87 0.25 19.94
CA ALA A 227 -9.63 -0.99 19.79
C ALA A 227 -8.90 -2.01 18.90
N ILE A 228 -8.33 -1.57 17.76
CA ILE A 228 -7.50 -2.42 16.90
C ILE A 228 -6.31 -2.94 17.70
N ILE A 229 -5.52 -2.05 18.31
CA ILE A 229 -4.31 -2.42 19.06
C ILE A 229 -4.64 -3.38 20.20
N HIS A 230 -5.73 -3.15 20.93
CA HIS A 230 -6.18 -4.03 22.00
C HIS A 230 -6.50 -5.43 21.49
N LEU A 231 -7.24 -5.55 20.39
CA LEU A 231 -7.58 -6.84 19.79
C LEU A 231 -6.34 -7.55 19.21
N LEU A 232 -5.39 -6.81 18.63
CA LEU A 232 -4.11 -7.37 18.18
C LEU A 232 -3.31 -7.96 19.35
N LEU A 233 -3.36 -7.31 20.52
CA LEU A 233 -2.59 -7.64 21.72
C LEU A 233 -3.36 -8.52 22.72
N LYS A 234 -4.56 -9.02 22.40
CA LYS A 234 -5.42 -9.76 23.34
C LYS A 234 -4.70 -10.90 24.08
N ASP A 235 -3.83 -11.61 23.36
CA ASP A 235 -3.07 -12.76 23.88
C ASP A 235 -1.58 -12.43 24.12
N THR A 236 -1.20 -11.15 24.13
CA THR A 236 0.19 -10.68 24.26
C THR A 236 0.31 -9.58 25.30
N ASP A 237 1.25 -9.73 26.23
CA ASP A 237 1.52 -8.70 27.22
C ASP A 237 2.13 -7.45 26.55
N SER A 238 1.37 -6.35 26.55
CA SER A 238 1.75 -5.08 25.94
C SER A 238 2.99 -4.43 26.58
N GLN A 239 3.35 -4.84 27.80
CA GLN A 239 4.56 -4.39 28.49
C GLN A 239 5.83 -4.99 27.89
N GLN A 240 5.72 -6.15 27.22
CA GLN A 240 6.85 -6.82 26.56
C GLN A 240 7.20 -6.19 25.20
N LEU A 241 6.31 -5.37 24.63
CA LEU A 241 6.60 -4.66 23.38
C LEU A 241 7.49 -3.45 23.61
N SER A 242 8.63 -3.42 22.92
CA SER A 242 9.50 -2.24 22.90
C SER A 242 8.81 -1.03 22.25
N THR A 243 9.24 0.18 22.63
CA THR A 243 8.74 1.44 22.04
C THR A 243 8.83 1.44 20.51
N ARG A 244 9.91 0.87 19.96
CA ARG A 244 10.09 0.73 18.51
C ARG A 244 9.00 -0.13 17.86
N LYS A 245 8.64 -1.27 18.48
CA LYS A 245 7.55 -2.12 17.97
C LYS A 245 6.20 -1.42 18.09
N LYS A 246 5.93 -0.73 19.21
CA LYS A 246 4.69 0.04 19.41
C LYS A 246 4.52 1.12 18.33
N ASN A 247 5.57 1.88 18.07
CA ASN A 247 5.61 2.86 16.99
C ASN A 247 5.29 2.22 15.64
N LEU A 248 5.96 1.10 15.31
CA LEU A 248 5.78 0.42 14.04
C LEU A 248 4.34 -0.10 13.84
N ILE A 249 3.71 -0.64 14.88
CA ILE A 249 2.31 -1.10 14.84
C ILE A 249 1.36 0.07 14.55
N LEU A 250 1.41 1.12 15.38
CA LEU A 250 0.51 2.27 15.25
C LEU A 250 0.68 2.97 13.90
N ARG A 251 1.93 3.15 13.47
CA ARG A 251 2.26 3.71 12.16
C ARG A 251 1.70 2.87 11.01
N THR A 252 1.84 1.55 11.08
CA THR A 252 1.37 0.64 10.00
C THR A 252 -0.14 0.74 9.81
N ILE A 253 -0.90 0.89 10.91
CA ILE A 253 -2.36 1.06 10.86
C ILE A 253 -2.71 2.45 10.29
N LEU A 254 -2.09 3.52 10.81
CA LEU A 254 -2.32 4.89 10.33
C LEU A 254 -1.96 5.09 8.86
N SER A 255 -0.84 4.51 8.41
CA SER A 255 -0.45 4.55 7.02
C SER A 255 -1.42 3.76 6.14
N GLY A 256 -2.00 2.68 6.67
CA GLY A 256 -3.10 1.96 6.05
C GLY A 256 -4.35 2.82 5.87
N ILE A 257 -4.76 3.56 6.90
CA ILE A 257 -5.88 4.50 6.83
C ILE A 257 -5.61 5.56 5.75
N LEU A 258 -4.43 6.20 5.77
CA LEU A 258 -4.05 7.19 4.75
C LEU A 258 -4.06 6.59 3.34
N SER A 259 -3.52 5.38 3.18
CA SER A 259 -3.46 4.65 1.91
C SER A 259 -4.87 4.37 1.35
N VAL A 260 -5.80 3.88 2.17
CA VAL A 260 -7.16 3.58 1.70
C VAL A 260 -8.02 4.82 1.49
N GLU A 261 -7.78 5.89 2.25
CA GLU A 261 -8.40 7.19 1.98
C GLU A 261 -7.93 7.77 0.64
N LEU A 262 -6.64 7.64 0.32
CA LEU A 262 -6.06 8.25 -0.86
C LEU A 262 -6.27 7.43 -2.14
N PHE A 263 -6.33 6.10 -2.05
CA PHE A 263 -6.33 5.21 -3.23
C PHE A 263 -7.51 4.21 -3.27
N GLY A 264 -8.28 4.08 -2.20
CA GLY A 264 -9.32 3.06 -2.05
C GLY A 264 -8.74 1.68 -1.72
N GLU A 265 -9.08 0.65 -2.51
CA GLU A 265 -8.57 -0.71 -2.26
C GLU A 265 -7.09 -0.81 -2.62
N THR A 266 -6.21 -0.96 -1.63
CA THR A 266 -4.78 -1.12 -1.81
C THR A 266 -4.34 -2.56 -1.59
N ILE A 267 -4.53 -3.39 -2.61
CA ILE A 267 -4.16 -4.83 -2.59
C ILE A 267 -2.66 -5.09 -2.85
N HIS A 268 -1.93 -4.06 -3.26
CA HIS A 268 -0.51 -4.12 -3.59
C HIS A 268 0.33 -3.30 -2.61
N THR A 269 1.56 -3.74 -2.33
CA THR A 269 2.56 -2.84 -1.77
C THR A 269 2.95 -1.78 -2.80
N LEU A 270 3.60 -0.71 -2.33
CA LEU A 270 4.30 0.23 -3.21
C LEU A 270 5.24 -0.42 -4.23
N THR A 271 5.86 -1.55 -3.87
CA THR A 271 6.75 -2.33 -4.74
C THR A 271 5.98 -3.22 -5.73
N GLY A 272 4.70 -2.92 -6.00
CA GLY A 272 3.85 -3.68 -6.93
C GLY A 272 3.66 -5.16 -6.52
N TYR A 273 4.05 -5.51 -5.29
CA TYR A 273 3.91 -6.85 -4.77
C TYR A 273 2.46 -7.04 -4.36
N ASN A 274 1.79 -8.08 -4.87
CA ASN A 274 0.43 -8.39 -4.47
C ASN A 274 0.44 -8.99 -3.06
N LEU A 275 0.40 -8.10 -2.06
CA LEU A 275 0.41 -8.45 -0.66
C LEU A 275 -0.84 -9.23 -0.30
N GLN A 276 -2.00 -8.89 -0.86
CA GLN A 276 -3.21 -9.68 -0.69
C GLN A 276 -3.00 -11.12 -1.21
N HIS A 277 -2.42 -11.31 -2.39
CA HIS A 277 -2.11 -12.63 -2.93
C HIS A 277 -1.09 -13.37 -2.05
N TYR A 278 -0.02 -12.72 -1.61
CA TYR A 278 0.95 -13.36 -0.74
C TYR A 278 0.35 -13.79 0.61
N VAL A 279 -0.36 -12.89 1.28
CA VAL A 279 -0.98 -13.18 2.58
C VAL A 279 -2.10 -14.21 2.41
N SER A 280 -2.93 -14.12 1.37
CA SER A 280 -4.00 -15.12 1.14
C SER A 280 -3.46 -16.51 0.80
N GLN A 281 -2.34 -16.60 0.07
CA GLN A 281 -1.73 -17.90 -0.27
C GLN A 281 -0.98 -18.53 0.90
N ASN A 282 -0.25 -17.73 1.68
CA ASN A 282 0.63 -18.25 2.73
C ASN A 282 -0.02 -18.24 4.12
N PHE A 283 -0.88 -17.26 4.40
CA PHE A 283 -1.49 -17.00 5.71
C PHE A 283 -2.98 -16.59 5.60
N PRO A 284 -3.85 -17.37 4.94
CA PRO A 284 -5.24 -16.98 4.68
C PRO A 284 -6.04 -16.65 5.94
N ASN A 285 -5.80 -17.40 7.03
CA ASN A 285 -6.48 -17.19 8.30
C ASN A 285 -6.09 -15.87 8.97
N LEU A 286 -4.88 -15.35 8.73
CA LEU A 286 -4.46 -14.05 9.26
C LEU A 286 -5.30 -12.94 8.63
N LEU A 287 -5.40 -12.92 7.30
CA LEU A 287 -6.20 -11.91 6.59
C LEU A 287 -7.67 -11.99 6.98
N MET A 288 -8.24 -13.20 7.00
CA MET A 288 -9.63 -13.42 7.42
C MET A 288 -9.88 -12.88 8.85
N ARG A 289 -8.96 -13.11 9.79
CA ARG A 289 -9.11 -12.58 11.16
C ARG A 289 -8.96 -11.06 11.22
N SER A 290 -8.10 -10.46 10.40
CA SER A 290 -8.00 -9.00 10.31
C SER A 290 -9.27 -8.36 9.77
N GLU A 291 -9.93 -8.98 8.78
CA GLU A 291 -11.24 -8.54 8.29
C GLU A 291 -12.30 -8.65 9.39
N GLN A 292 -12.38 -9.80 10.07
CA GLN A 292 -13.30 -10.02 11.20
C GLN A 292 -13.06 -9.06 12.37
N LEU A 293 -11.82 -8.66 12.59
CA LEU A 293 -11.45 -7.68 13.62
C LEU A 293 -12.02 -6.31 13.25
N LEU A 294 -11.85 -5.86 12.00
CA LEU A 294 -12.40 -4.58 11.56
C LEU A 294 -13.93 -4.57 11.54
N ASP A 295 -14.58 -5.69 11.21
CA ASP A 295 -16.03 -5.85 11.29
C ASP A 295 -16.56 -5.66 12.72
N GLN A 296 -15.79 -6.05 13.75
CA GLN A 296 -16.17 -5.84 15.16
C GLN A 296 -16.03 -4.39 15.61
N ILE A 297 -15.16 -3.62 14.95
CA ILE A 297 -14.84 -2.23 15.31
C ILE A 297 -15.77 -1.25 14.59
N ASP A 298 -16.41 -1.66 13.49
CA ASP A 298 -17.32 -0.86 12.66
C ASP A 298 -16.62 0.29 11.89
N LEU A 299 -15.28 0.27 11.81
CA LEU A 299 -14.51 1.21 11.00
C LEU A 299 -14.66 0.86 9.50
N TYR A 300 -15.07 1.84 8.70
CA TYR A 300 -15.37 1.70 7.26
C TYR A 300 -16.51 0.71 6.94
N SER A 301 -17.49 0.57 7.83
CA SER A 301 -18.66 -0.30 7.58
C SER A 301 -19.46 0.09 6.33
N SER A 302 -19.42 1.35 5.93
CA SER A 302 -20.03 1.87 4.70
C SER A 302 -19.20 1.62 3.42
N SER A 303 -17.94 1.18 3.54
CA SER A 303 -17.01 1.00 2.41
C SER A 303 -16.21 -0.29 2.53
N ASP A 304 -16.74 -1.36 1.93
CA ASP A 304 -16.08 -2.68 1.88
C ASP A 304 -14.67 -2.62 1.28
N SER A 305 -14.47 -1.78 0.25
CA SER A 305 -13.19 -1.57 -0.42
C SER A 305 -12.12 -0.99 0.52
N LYS A 306 -12.47 0.06 1.28
CA LYS A 306 -11.55 0.67 2.27
C LYS A 306 -11.27 -0.29 3.42
N ARG A 307 -12.30 -0.97 3.93
CA ARG A 307 -12.15 -1.97 5.00
C ARG A 307 -11.20 -3.11 4.59
N LYS A 308 -11.36 -3.68 3.39
CA LYS A 308 -10.48 -4.73 2.87
C LYS A 308 -9.04 -4.25 2.68
N GLY A 309 -8.85 -3.04 2.17
CA GLY A 309 -7.53 -2.41 2.10
C GLY A 309 -6.89 -2.27 3.49
N LEU A 310 -7.64 -1.76 4.47
CA LEU A 310 -7.15 -1.59 5.84
C LEU A 310 -6.88 -2.94 6.51
N ALA A 311 -7.69 -3.97 6.26
CA ALA A 311 -7.49 -5.31 6.82
C ALA A 311 -6.11 -5.89 6.46
N LEU A 312 -5.60 -5.56 5.27
CA LEU A 312 -4.27 -5.96 4.85
C LEU A 312 -3.18 -5.29 5.69
N HIS A 313 -3.32 -4.00 5.97
CA HIS A 313 -2.41 -3.27 6.85
C HIS A 313 -2.50 -3.74 8.31
N VAL A 314 -3.71 -4.05 8.80
CA VAL A 314 -3.93 -4.67 10.11
C VAL A 314 -3.26 -6.04 10.18
N ALA A 315 -3.36 -6.87 9.13
CA ALA A 315 -2.68 -8.16 9.05
C ALA A 315 -1.15 -7.99 9.15
N VAL A 316 -0.57 -7.02 8.42
CA VAL A 316 0.86 -6.70 8.52
C VAL A 316 1.24 -6.25 9.93
N ALA A 317 0.45 -5.36 10.54
CA ALA A 317 0.66 -4.91 11.92
C ALA A 317 0.60 -6.09 12.91
N TRP A 318 -0.32 -7.04 12.71
CA TRP A 318 -0.44 -8.22 13.56
C TRP A 318 0.82 -9.10 13.55
N THR A 319 1.53 -9.17 12.41
CA THR A 319 2.78 -9.93 12.30
C THR A 319 3.90 -9.41 13.22
N LEU A 320 3.80 -8.17 13.69
CA LEU A 320 4.73 -7.55 14.63
C LEU A 320 4.47 -7.97 16.08
N VAL A 321 3.26 -8.45 16.34
CA VAL A 321 2.80 -8.94 17.65
C VAL A 321 2.99 -10.45 17.74
N SER A 322 2.52 -11.20 16.73
CA SER A 322 2.53 -12.66 16.71
C SER A 322 2.99 -13.19 15.36
N PRO A 323 3.75 -14.31 15.31
CA PRO A 323 4.10 -14.96 14.05
C PRO A 323 2.85 -15.30 13.22
N PRO A 324 2.86 -15.13 11.88
CA PRO A 324 1.70 -15.45 11.04
C PRO A 324 1.22 -16.91 11.14
N SER A 325 2.12 -17.82 11.52
CA SER A 325 1.81 -19.23 11.72
C SER A 325 0.79 -19.46 12.84
N THR A 326 0.68 -18.60 13.86
CA THR A 326 -0.24 -18.79 15.00
C THR A 326 -1.71 -18.80 14.57
N PHE A 327 -2.01 -18.23 13.40
CA PHE A 327 -3.34 -18.21 12.78
C PHE A 327 -3.67 -19.52 12.04
N MET A 328 -2.70 -20.39 11.85
CA MET A 328 -2.88 -21.70 11.22
C MET A 328 -3.39 -22.73 12.24
N LYS A 329 -3.88 -23.86 11.71
CA LYS A 329 -4.32 -24.98 12.54
C LYS A 329 -3.15 -25.48 13.39
N LYS A 330 -3.38 -25.61 14.69
CA LYS A 330 -2.43 -26.14 15.65
C LYS A 330 -2.10 -27.60 15.34
N ILE A 331 -0.82 -27.91 15.17
CA ILE A 331 -0.28 -29.24 14.95
C ILE A 331 0.31 -29.72 16.27
N ASN A 332 -0.33 -30.71 16.88
CA ASN A 332 0.17 -31.30 18.11
C ASN A 332 1.18 -32.39 17.77
N LEU A 333 2.42 -32.27 18.25
CA LEU A 333 3.49 -33.22 18.04
C LEU A 333 3.84 -33.90 19.37
N LYS A 334 3.96 -35.23 19.36
CA LYS A 334 4.51 -35.97 20.48
C LYS A 334 6.01 -36.08 20.31
N LEU A 335 6.77 -35.65 21.31
CA LEU A 335 8.20 -35.89 21.38
C LEU A 335 8.47 -37.02 22.38
N GLU A 336 8.79 -38.20 21.86
CA GLU A 336 9.21 -39.35 22.65
C GLU A 336 10.70 -39.60 22.45
N THR A 337 11.44 -39.65 23.55
CA THR A 337 12.88 -39.91 23.55
C THR A 337 13.28 -40.51 24.90
N ASP A 338 14.32 -41.34 24.89
CA ASP A 338 14.99 -41.92 26.05
C ASP A 338 16.05 -40.97 26.66
N LEU A 339 16.20 -39.77 26.11
CA LEU A 339 17.14 -38.77 26.59
C LEU A 339 16.71 -38.12 27.92
N PRO A 340 17.67 -37.64 28.73
CA PRO A 340 17.38 -36.81 29.90
C PRO A 340 16.51 -35.60 29.57
N LEU A 341 15.62 -35.20 30.51
CA LEU A 341 14.64 -34.12 30.33
C LEU A 341 15.25 -32.82 29.77
N ALA A 342 16.44 -32.43 30.24
CA ALA A 342 17.12 -31.23 29.77
C ALA A 342 17.40 -31.28 28.26
N LEU A 343 17.88 -32.42 27.73
CA LEU A 343 18.13 -32.59 26.30
C LEU A 343 16.82 -32.66 25.50
N SER A 344 15.78 -33.29 26.06
CA SER A 344 14.44 -33.34 25.45
C SER A 344 13.83 -31.94 25.30
N LEU A 345 14.00 -31.07 26.30
CA LEU A 345 13.59 -29.67 26.23
C LEU A 345 14.38 -28.89 25.17
N THR A 346 15.69 -29.10 25.06
CA THR A 346 16.50 -28.47 23.99
C THR A 346 16.07 -28.94 22.59
N ILE A 347 15.73 -30.22 22.43
CA ILE A 347 15.21 -30.73 21.14
C ILE A 347 13.86 -30.08 20.84
N LYS A 348 12.95 -30.02 21.82
CA LYS A 348 11.66 -29.34 21.68
C LYS A 348 11.86 -27.89 21.22
N GLU A 349 12.67 -27.12 21.92
CA GLU A 349 12.93 -25.71 21.63
C GLU A 349 13.60 -25.52 20.25
N ARG A 350 14.47 -26.45 19.84
CA ARG A 350 15.07 -26.46 18.50
C ARG A 350 14.03 -26.69 17.41
N ILE A 351 13.10 -27.63 17.60
CA ILE A 351 12.02 -27.87 16.63
C ILE A 351 11.10 -26.65 16.58
N GLU A 352 10.65 -26.13 17.73
CA GLU A 352 9.80 -24.95 17.80
C GLU A 352 10.46 -23.74 17.12
N SER A 353 11.69 -23.40 17.48
CA SER A 353 12.40 -22.25 16.90
C SER A 353 12.67 -22.40 15.39
N SER A 354 12.91 -23.61 14.90
CA SER A 354 13.16 -23.87 13.47
C SER A 354 11.90 -23.75 12.61
N PHE A 355 10.75 -24.12 13.17
CA PHE A 355 9.50 -24.27 12.41
C PHE A 355 8.41 -23.26 12.76
N GLN A 356 8.58 -22.45 13.81
CA GLN A 356 7.60 -21.45 14.28
C GLN A 356 7.16 -20.48 13.19
N SER A 357 7.98 -20.19 12.18
CA SER A 357 7.59 -19.28 11.09
C SER A 357 6.64 -19.92 10.08
N TYR A 358 6.56 -21.24 10.04
CA TYR A 358 5.81 -22.02 9.04
C TYR A 358 4.60 -22.74 9.62
N TYR A 359 4.69 -23.19 10.88
CA TYR A 359 3.68 -24.05 11.49
C TYR A 359 3.34 -23.60 12.91
N HIS A 360 2.06 -23.74 13.27
CA HIS A 360 1.60 -23.59 14.64
C HIS A 360 1.82 -24.91 15.39
N LEU A 361 3.01 -25.09 15.97
CA LEU A 361 3.37 -26.34 16.65
C LEU A 361 3.04 -26.28 18.15
N ASP A 362 2.62 -27.41 18.69
CA ASP A 362 2.56 -27.68 20.13
C ASP A 362 3.18 -29.04 20.40
N ILE A 363 4.38 -29.00 20.94
CA ILE A 363 5.18 -30.19 21.20
C ILE A 363 4.98 -30.60 22.66
N ARG A 364 4.43 -31.79 22.86
CA ARG A 364 4.14 -32.34 24.18
C ARG A 364 4.88 -33.65 24.40
N SER A 365 5.22 -33.91 25.66
CA SER A 365 5.70 -35.22 26.08
C SER A 365 4.55 -36.23 26.14
N HIS A 366 3.35 -35.81 26.52
CA HIS A 366 2.17 -36.67 26.71
C HIS A 366 0.93 -36.04 26.04
N PHE A 367 0.04 -36.86 25.48
CA PHE A 367 -1.21 -36.40 24.86
C PHE A 367 -2.37 -36.38 25.84
#